data_AF-A0A819MZJ2-F1
#
_entry.id   AF-A0A819MZJ2-F1
#
_cell.length_a   1.000
_cell.length_b   1.000
_cell.length_c   1.000
_cell.angle_alpha   90.00
_cell.angle_beta   90.00
_cell.angle_gamma   90.00
#
_symmetry.space_group_name_H-M   'P 1'
#
loop_
_entity.id
_entity.type
_entity.pdbx_description
1 polymer ?
#
loop_
_entity_poly.entity_id
_entity_poly.type
_entity_poly.pdbx_seq_one_letter_code
_entity_poly.pdbx_strand_id
1 'polypeptide(L)'
;MLQSNTGNTTIKTILTTSSNNTIIQTEYDAHIPNFYRAQQELYNRLMANGIEVYVITASHEELVRMVLCDRKYGYNVKPENIIGITTLLKNGTQMTTSRKQITDNTYNQKQNLNLKFTFHVWSPQTALVGKYGAILTYISQWKMPIFVTGDTPSSDGYMLFHAYNQQRGTLRLWVNRRDAYLTLIKQMQNQHAKEQKKNELPVTADKNWMYVTPNDLRPTNGCD
;
A
#
# COMPACT_ATOMS: atom_id res chain seq x y z
N MET A 1 3.16 -0.24 -4.57
CA MET A 1 3.43 -1.12 -5.74
C MET A 1 2.70 -0.72 -7.03
N LEU A 2 2.16 0.49 -7.14
CA LEU A 2 1.87 1.11 -8.44
C LEU A 2 3.05 2.01 -8.78
N GLN A 3 3.57 1.95 -10.01
CA GLN A 3 4.67 2.83 -10.37
C GLN A 3 4.13 4.26 -10.56
N SER A 4 4.69 5.22 -9.83
CA SER A 4 4.61 6.62 -10.25
C SER A 4 5.60 6.83 -11.41
N ASN A 5 5.09 7.27 -12.55
CA ASN A 5 5.83 8.02 -13.58
C ASN A 5 6.89 7.25 -14.38
N THR A 6 6.49 6.25 -15.15
CA THR A 6 7.29 5.84 -16.33
C THR A 6 6.45 5.51 -17.56
N GLY A 7 5.13 5.70 -17.50
CA GLY A 7 4.30 5.65 -18.70
C GLY A 7 4.50 6.95 -19.47
N ASN A 8 4.79 6.83 -20.77
CA ASN A 8 4.78 7.97 -21.70
C ASN A 8 3.35 8.49 -21.96
N THR A 9 2.33 7.80 -21.43
CA THR A 9 0.93 8.18 -21.57
C THR A 9 0.48 9.01 -20.37
N THR A 10 0.04 10.24 -20.66
CA THR A 10 -0.55 11.16 -19.70
C THR A 10 -2.01 11.40 -20.03
N ILE A 11 -2.78 11.80 -19.02
CA ILE A 11 -4.14 12.31 -19.18
C ILE A 11 -4.09 13.78 -18.80
N LYS A 12 -4.51 14.66 -19.72
CA LYS A 12 -4.69 16.08 -19.42
C LYS A 12 -5.76 16.23 -18.35
N THR A 13 -5.39 16.84 -17.23
CA THR A 13 -6.29 17.16 -16.14
C THR A 13 -6.16 18.62 -15.76
N ILE A 14 -7.21 19.19 -15.17
CA ILE A 14 -7.17 20.54 -14.62
C ILE A 14 -6.97 20.42 -13.11
N LEU A 15 -5.85 20.94 -12.61
CA LEU A 15 -5.65 21.14 -11.17
C LEU A 15 -6.27 22.48 -10.78
N THR A 16 -7.18 22.44 -9.82
CA THR A 16 -7.77 23.66 -9.24
C THR A 16 -7.15 23.89 -7.88
N THR A 17 -6.43 25.00 -7.71
CA THR A 17 -5.88 25.43 -6.42
C THR A 17 -6.53 26.73 -5.98
N SER A 18 -6.60 26.94 -4.67
CA SER A 18 -6.98 28.23 -4.10
C SER A 18 -5.76 28.86 -3.45
N SER A 19 -5.44 30.08 -3.86
CA SER A 19 -4.39 30.90 -3.25
C SER A 19 -4.92 32.33 -3.13
N ASN A 20 -4.87 32.90 -1.92
CA ASN A 20 -5.38 34.26 -1.63
C ASN A 20 -6.79 34.52 -2.18
N ASN A 21 -7.75 33.61 -1.92
CA ASN A 21 -9.12 33.67 -2.45
C ASN A 21 -9.25 33.69 -3.99
N THR A 22 -8.16 33.45 -4.72
CA THR A 22 -8.18 33.32 -6.17
C THR A 22 -8.16 31.84 -6.52
N ILE A 23 -9.05 31.44 -7.44
CA ILE A 23 -9.06 30.10 -8.02
C ILE A 23 -8.09 30.10 -9.19
N ILE A 24 -7.07 29.25 -9.13
CA ILE A 24 -6.11 29.05 -10.21
C ILE A 24 -6.37 27.67 -10.81
N GLN A 25 -6.59 27.63 -12.11
CA GLN A 25 -6.71 26.40 -12.88
C GLN A 25 -5.46 26.21 -13.72
N THR A 26 -4.76 25.10 -13.52
CA THR A 26 -3.54 24.76 -14.24
C THR A 26 -3.73 23.44 -14.97
N GLU A 27 -3.42 23.41 -16.27
CA GLU A 27 -3.31 22.13 -16.99
C GLU A 27 -2.16 21.31 -16.40
N TYR A 28 -2.43 20.05 -16.11
CA TYR A 28 -1.46 19.10 -15.60
C TYR A 28 -1.57 17.80 -16.37
N ASP A 29 -0.43 17.28 -16.79
CA ASP A 29 -0.34 15.97 -17.43
C ASP A 29 -0.17 14.89 -16.36
N ALA A 30 -1.29 14.27 -15.97
CA ALA A 30 -1.29 13.20 -14.98
C ALA A 30 -0.83 11.89 -15.63
N HIS A 31 0.28 11.33 -15.16
CA HIS A 31 0.76 10.04 -15.66
C HIS A 31 -0.17 8.89 -15.27
N ILE A 32 -0.45 8.03 -16.24
CA ILE A 32 -1.16 6.78 -15.96
C ILE A 32 -0.22 5.81 -15.23
N PRO A 33 -0.64 5.19 -14.11
CA PRO A 33 0.17 4.19 -13.43
C PRO A 33 0.47 2.98 -14.33
N ASN A 34 1.73 2.55 -14.35
CA ASN A 34 2.10 1.26 -14.94
C ASN A 34 1.97 0.15 -13.89
N PHE A 35 1.34 -0.96 -14.28
CA PHE A 35 1.19 -2.14 -13.44
C PHE A 35 2.37 -3.10 -13.62
N TYR A 36 2.83 -3.68 -12.52
CA TYR A 36 3.87 -4.70 -12.54
C TYR A 36 3.25 -6.09 -12.74
N ARG A 37 3.55 -6.72 -13.88
CA ARG A 37 3.05 -8.07 -14.22
C ARG A 37 3.48 -9.11 -13.20
N ALA A 38 4.75 -9.09 -12.78
CA ALA A 38 5.26 -10.01 -11.77
C ALA A 38 4.51 -9.88 -10.43
N GLN A 39 4.05 -8.66 -10.07
CA GLN A 39 3.25 -8.48 -8.86
C GLN A 39 1.85 -9.05 -9.02
N GLN A 40 1.19 -8.84 -10.16
CA GLN A 40 -0.11 -9.47 -10.45
C GLN A 40 -0.01 -10.99 -10.33
N GLU A 41 1.02 -11.59 -10.92
CA GLU A 41 1.27 -13.03 -10.84
C GLU A 41 1.55 -13.48 -9.40
N LEU A 42 2.36 -12.74 -8.65
CA LEU A 42 2.65 -13.02 -7.25
C LEU A 42 1.36 -13.01 -6.40
N TYR A 43 0.55 -11.96 -6.51
CA TYR A 43 -0.71 -11.87 -5.76
C TYR A 43 -1.63 -13.05 -6.04
N ASN A 44 -1.85 -13.38 -7.32
CA ASN A 44 -2.70 -14.50 -7.70
C ASN A 44 -2.12 -15.85 -7.22
N ARG A 45 -0.80 -16.06 -7.33
CA ARG A 45 -0.16 -17.28 -6.83
C ARG A 45 -0.29 -17.42 -5.31
N LEU A 46 -0.10 -16.34 -4.56
CA LEU A 46 -0.29 -16.34 -3.10
C LEU A 46 -1.74 -16.73 -2.75
N MET A 47 -2.72 -16.05 -3.35
CA MET A 47 -4.15 -16.33 -3.09
C MET A 47 -4.55 -17.75 -3.51
N ALA A 48 -4.05 -18.24 -4.65
CA ALA A 48 -4.30 -19.61 -5.12
C ALA A 48 -3.73 -20.69 -4.18
N ASN A 49 -2.69 -20.36 -3.41
CA ASN A 49 -2.10 -21.24 -2.39
C ASN A 49 -2.67 -21.00 -0.98
N GLY A 50 -3.82 -20.34 -0.87
CA GLY A 50 -4.48 -20.09 0.42
C GLY A 50 -3.78 -19.05 1.30
N ILE A 51 -2.85 -18.26 0.75
CA ILE A 51 -2.21 -17.16 1.45
C ILE A 51 -3.03 -15.90 1.20
N GLU A 52 -3.63 -15.38 2.27
CA GLU A 52 -4.42 -14.16 2.18
C GLU A 52 -3.55 -12.94 1.91
N VAL A 53 -3.98 -12.13 0.95
CA VAL A 53 -3.29 -10.95 0.48
C VAL A 53 -4.00 -9.71 1.01
N TYR A 54 -3.22 -8.80 1.60
CA TYR A 54 -3.64 -7.47 2.02
C TYR A 54 -2.80 -6.39 1.37
N VAL A 55 -3.39 -5.22 1.15
CA VAL A 55 -2.71 -4.03 0.63
C VAL A 55 -2.82 -2.92 1.66
N ILE A 56 -1.68 -2.42 2.14
CA ILE A 56 -1.61 -1.29 3.08
C ILE A 56 -0.92 -0.10 2.39
N THR A 57 -1.70 0.93 2.08
CA THR A 57 -1.29 2.03 1.20
C THR A 57 -1.44 3.39 1.86
N ALA A 58 -0.52 4.32 1.56
CA ALA A 58 -0.63 5.73 1.94
C ALA A 58 -1.50 6.54 0.96
N SER A 59 -2.16 5.88 0.00
CA SER A 59 -3.15 6.48 -0.88
C SER A 59 -4.56 6.31 -0.32
N HIS A 60 -5.52 7.02 -0.89
CA HIS A 60 -6.93 6.90 -0.49
C HIS A 60 -7.44 5.47 -0.71
N GLU A 61 -8.07 4.87 0.31
CA GLU A 61 -8.49 3.46 0.31
C GLU A 61 -9.42 3.14 -0.86
N GLU A 62 -10.48 3.92 -1.04
CA GLU A 62 -11.44 3.72 -2.13
C GLU A 62 -10.82 3.79 -3.53
N LEU A 63 -9.87 4.71 -3.76
CA LEU A 63 -9.20 4.84 -5.06
C LEU A 63 -8.33 3.62 -5.37
N VAL A 64 -7.63 3.10 -4.36
CA VAL A 64 -6.83 1.88 -4.54
C VAL A 64 -7.74 0.66 -4.73
N ARG A 65 -8.89 0.62 -4.06
CA ARG A 65 -9.89 -0.45 -4.24
C ARG A 65 -10.45 -0.48 -5.66
N MET A 66 -10.69 0.68 -6.28
CA MET A 66 -11.14 0.77 -7.69
C MET A 66 -10.15 0.12 -8.67
N VAL A 67 -8.87 0.01 -8.30
CA VAL A 67 -7.84 -0.57 -9.16
C VAL A 67 -7.56 -2.02 -8.78
N LEU A 68 -7.23 -2.32 -7.51
CA LEU A 68 -6.72 -3.64 -7.16
C LEU A 68 -7.81 -4.71 -6.99
N CYS A 69 -9.07 -4.30 -6.88
CA CYS A 69 -10.21 -5.22 -6.79
C CYS A 69 -10.94 -5.40 -8.12
N ASP A 70 -10.70 -4.52 -9.10
CA ASP A 70 -11.27 -4.66 -10.43
C ASP A 70 -10.48 -5.70 -11.23
N ARG A 71 -11.20 -6.72 -11.71
CA ARG A 71 -10.67 -7.83 -12.51
C ARG A 71 -9.94 -7.34 -13.76
N LYS A 72 -10.32 -6.17 -14.30
CA LYS A 72 -9.64 -5.54 -15.43
C LYS A 72 -8.13 -5.40 -15.22
N TYR A 73 -7.69 -5.16 -13.98
CA TYR A 73 -6.27 -4.94 -13.66
C TYR A 73 -5.57 -6.19 -13.12
N GLY A 74 -6.23 -7.35 -13.08
CA GLY A 74 -5.61 -8.66 -12.84
C GLY A 74 -5.08 -8.92 -11.42
N TYR A 75 -5.27 -7.99 -10.47
CA TYR A 75 -4.81 -8.15 -9.08
C TYR A 75 -5.76 -8.99 -8.22
N ASN A 76 -7.07 -8.90 -8.48
CA ASN A 76 -8.12 -9.72 -7.88
C ASN A 76 -8.14 -9.72 -6.34
N VAL A 77 -7.63 -8.65 -5.70
CA VAL A 77 -7.61 -8.56 -4.23
C VAL A 77 -9.02 -8.35 -3.74
N LYS A 78 -9.39 -9.01 -2.63
CA LYS A 78 -10.69 -8.80 -1.99
C LYS A 78 -10.86 -7.33 -1.57
N PRO A 79 -12.01 -6.68 -1.83
CA PRO A 79 -12.28 -5.29 -1.43
C PRO A 79 -12.00 -4.97 0.05
N GLU A 80 -12.32 -5.90 0.93
CA GLU A 80 -12.12 -5.82 2.38
C GLU A 80 -10.62 -5.80 2.77
N ASN A 81 -9.76 -6.37 1.93
CA ASN A 81 -8.32 -6.49 2.18
C ASN A 81 -7.52 -5.29 1.64
N ILE A 82 -8.17 -4.30 1.05
CA ILE A 82 -7.57 -3.00 0.70
C ILE A 82 -7.71 -2.05 1.88
N ILE A 83 -6.58 -1.67 2.47
CA ILE A 83 -6.48 -0.83 3.66
C ILE A 83 -5.67 0.42 3.29
N GLY A 84 -6.30 1.58 3.34
CA GLY A 84 -5.68 2.83 2.92
C GLY A 84 -6.08 4.03 3.76
N ILE A 85 -5.66 5.22 3.32
CA ILE A 85 -6.09 6.46 3.95
C ILE A 85 -7.59 6.54 3.74
N THR A 86 -8.32 6.60 4.84
CA THR A 86 -9.78 6.60 4.84
C THR A 86 -10.28 7.96 5.25
N THR A 87 -11.29 8.47 4.57
CA THR A 87 -12.09 9.61 5.02
C THR A 87 -13.54 9.18 5.22
N LEU A 88 -14.30 9.95 6.00
CA LEU A 88 -15.74 9.74 6.10
C LEU A 88 -16.37 9.90 4.71
N LEU A 89 -17.22 8.94 4.36
CA LEU A 89 -18.06 8.93 3.18
C LEU A 89 -19.46 9.41 3.58
N LYS A 90 -20.02 10.34 2.80
CA LYS A 90 -21.26 11.03 3.14
C LYS A 90 -22.42 10.67 2.21
N ASN A 91 -23.60 10.45 2.78
CA ASN A 91 -24.90 10.45 2.10
C ASN A 91 -25.90 11.31 2.88
N GLY A 92 -26.27 12.49 2.35
CA GLY A 92 -27.14 13.42 3.09
C GLY A 92 -26.51 13.81 4.43
N THR A 93 -27.14 13.48 5.55
CA THR A 93 -26.60 13.69 6.91
C THR A 93 -25.85 12.48 7.46
N GLN A 94 -25.92 11.32 6.81
CA GLN A 94 -25.28 10.09 7.25
C GLN A 94 -23.80 10.05 6.85
N MET A 95 -22.97 9.50 7.74
CA MET A 95 -21.54 9.32 7.55
C MET A 95 -21.16 7.87 7.81
N THR A 96 -20.26 7.33 7.01
CA THR A 96 -19.73 5.97 7.18
C THR A 96 -18.31 5.88 6.63
N THR A 97 -17.68 4.72 6.75
CA THR A 97 -16.47 4.36 6.01
C THR A 97 -16.58 2.89 5.59
N SER A 98 -15.86 2.51 4.53
CA SER A 98 -15.74 1.08 4.19
C SER A 98 -15.15 0.28 5.34
N ARG A 99 -14.16 0.82 6.07
CA ARG A 99 -13.59 0.19 7.27
C ARG A 99 -14.65 -0.11 8.33
N LYS A 100 -15.52 0.85 8.65
CA LYS A 100 -16.61 0.66 9.62
C LYS A 100 -17.57 -0.44 9.15
N GLN A 101 -18.01 -0.37 7.89
CA GLN A 101 -18.93 -1.37 7.35
C GLN A 101 -18.34 -2.78 7.31
N ILE A 102 -17.04 -2.92 7.05
CA ILE A 102 -16.34 -4.21 7.04
C ILE A 102 -16.32 -4.80 8.46
N THR A 103 -15.97 -4.00 9.47
CA THR A 103 -16.02 -4.42 10.88
C THR A 103 -17.44 -4.86 11.28
N ASP A 104 -18.45 -4.14 10.80
CA ASP A 104 -19.86 -4.42 11.11
C ASP A 104 -20.47 -5.54 10.22
N ASN A 105 -19.69 -6.16 9.32
CA ASN A 105 -20.17 -7.14 8.33
C ASN A 105 -21.33 -6.65 7.44
N THR A 106 -21.39 -5.34 7.17
CA THR A 106 -22.41 -4.68 6.32
C THR A 106 -21.82 -4.12 5.03
N TYR A 107 -20.56 -4.41 4.73
CA TYR A 107 -19.85 -3.83 3.59
C TYR A 107 -20.45 -4.25 2.24
N ASN A 108 -20.78 -3.24 1.43
CA ASN A 108 -21.20 -3.42 0.04
C ASN A 108 -20.59 -2.33 -0.84
N GLN A 109 -19.60 -2.72 -1.65
CA GLN A 109 -18.89 -1.80 -2.53
C GLN A 109 -19.83 -1.02 -3.48
N LYS A 110 -20.89 -1.66 -3.99
CA LYS A 110 -21.83 -1.00 -4.93
C LYS A 110 -22.65 0.09 -4.26
N GLN A 111 -23.04 -0.11 -3.00
CA GLN A 111 -23.77 0.90 -2.24
C GLN A 111 -22.92 2.15 -1.96
N ASN A 112 -21.60 1.98 -1.89
CA ASN A 112 -20.68 3.09 -1.62
C ASN A 112 -20.39 3.97 -2.84
N LEU A 113 -20.73 3.55 -4.06
CA LEU A 113 -20.39 4.28 -5.30
C LEU A 113 -21.00 5.69 -5.38
N ASN A 114 -22.14 5.91 -4.72
CA ASN A 114 -22.84 7.20 -4.71
C ASN A 114 -22.49 8.08 -3.49
N LEU A 115 -21.60 7.61 -2.61
CA LEU A 115 -21.19 8.37 -1.44
C LEU A 115 -20.16 9.43 -1.82
N LYS A 116 -20.22 10.57 -1.14
CA LYS A 116 -19.28 11.68 -1.37
C LYS A 116 -18.09 11.57 -0.41
N PHE A 117 -16.87 11.73 -0.93
CA PHE A 117 -15.69 11.93 -0.09
C PHE A 117 -15.85 13.18 0.77
N THR A 118 -15.29 13.13 1.97
CA THR A 118 -15.15 14.29 2.84
C THR A 118 -13.68 14.50 3.22
N PHE A 119 -13.40 15.59 3.93
CA PHE A 119 -12.07 15.90 4.43
C PHE A 119 -11.82 15.36 5.85
N HIS A 120 -12.80 14.66 6.45
CA HIS A 120 -12.68 14.12 7.80
C HIS A 120 -11.97 12.77 7.73
N VAL A 121 -10.76 12.72 8.27
CA VAL A 121 -9.90 11.55 8.18
C VAL A 121 -10.27 10.52 9.25
N TRP A 122 -10.17 9.24 8.88
CA TRP A 122 -10.41 8.08 9.75
C TRP A 122 -9.08 7.39 10.08
N SER A 123 -8.94 6.91 11.31
CA SER A 123 -7.72 6.29 11.80
C SER A 123 -7.78 4.75 11.81
N PRO A 124 -6.63 4.05 11.76
CA PRO A 124 -5.27 4.58 11.67
C PRO A 124 -4.93 5.19 10.30
N GLN A 125 -4.05 6.20 10.30
CA GLN A 125 -3.48 6.77 9.08
C GLN A 125 -2.45 5.81 8.49
N THR A 126 -2.73 5.18 7.34
CA THR A 126 -1.93 4.08 6.75
C THR A 126 -0.64 4.54 6.07
N ALA A 127 0.10 5.42 6.73
CA ALA A 127 1.43 5.87 6.36
C ALA A 127 2.36 5.79 7.57
N LEU A 128 3.65 5.60 7.34
CA LEU A 128 4.66 5.47 8.40
C LEU A 128 4.23 4.41 9.44
N VAL A 129 4.27 4.76 10.73
CA VAL A 129 3.86 3.89 11.85
C VAL A 129 2.43 3.38 11.72
N GLY A 130 1.53 4.15 11.12
CA GLY A 130 0.14 3.73 11.01
C GLY A 130 -0.08 2.63 9.96
N LYS A 131 0.92 2.31 9.11
CA LYS A 131 0.89 1.04 8.36
C LYS A 131 1.00 -0.17 9.27
N TYR A 132 1.89 -0.11 10.26
CA TYR A 132 1.99 -1.16 11.27
C TYR A 132 0.75 -1.17 12.17
N GLY A 133 0.27 0.00 12.59
CA GLY A 133 -1.01 0.12 13.31
C GLY A 133 -2.18 -0.52 12.55
N ALA A 134 -2.25 -0.33 11.24
CA ALA A 134 -3.28 -0.94 10.40
C ALA A 134 -3.21 -2.47 10.36
N ILE A 135 -2.02 -3.09 10.42
CA ILE A 135 -1.88 -4.54 10.56
C ILE A 135 -2.55 -5.00 11.87
N LEU A 136 -2.23 -4.32 12.98
CA LEU A 136 -2.76 -4.66 14.30
C LEU A 136 -4.27 -4.44 14.39
N THR A 137 -4.79 -3.39 13.76
CA THR A 137 -6.22 -3.04 13.81
C THR A 137 -7.08 -3.88 12.89
N TYR A 138 -6.64 -4.12 11.64
CA TYR A 138 -7.52 -4.67 10.59
C TYR A 138 -7.16 -6.08 10.13
N ILE A 139 -5.99 -6.62 10.53
CA ILE A 139 -5.55 -7.95 10.08
C ILE A 139 -5.42 -8.88 11.29
N SER A 140 -4.47 -8.61 12.18
CA SER A 140 -4.27 -9.38 13.40
C SER A 140 -3.32 -8.68 14.36
N GLN A 141 -3.62 -8.76 15.65
CA GLN A 141 -2.72 -8.29 16.71
C GLN A 141 -1.54 -9.25 16.95
N TRP A 142 -1.68 -10.52 16.54
CA TRP A 142 -0.75 -11.60 16.93
C TRP A 142 -0.17 -12.36 15.74
N LYS A 143 -0.95 -12.52 14.67
CA LYS A 143 -0.51 -13.23 13.46
C LYS A 143 0.22 -12.29 12.52
N MET A 144 1.54 -12.23 12.65
CA MET A 144 2.40 -11.40 11.80
C MET A 144 2.54 -11.97 10.38
N PRO A 145 2.64 -11.10 9.36
CA PRO A 145 2.74 -11.50 7.96
C PRO A 145 4.00 -12.32 7.69
N ILE A 146 3.87 -13.34 6.83
CA ILE A 146 5.02 -14.13 6.34
C ILE A 146 5.74 -13.46 5.17
N PHE A 147 5.11 -12.45 4.55
CA PHE A 147 5.63 -11.70 3.42
C PHE A 147 5.21 -10.23 3.53
N VAL A 148 6.16 -9.30 3.41
CA VAL A 148 5.90 -7.85 3.40
C VAL A 148 6.68 -7.22 2.26
N THR A 149 6.04 -6.29 1.56
CA THR A 149 6.62 -5.60 0.40
C THR A 149 6.54 -4.08 0.55
N GLY A 150 7.58 -3.36 0.14
CA GLY A 150 7.65 -1.90 0.22
C GLY A 150 8.66 -1.28 -0.75
N ASP A 151 8.58 0.04 -0.91
CA ASP A 151 9.42 0.82 -1.82
C ASP A 151 9.86 2.19 -1.27
N THR A 152 9.26 2.65 -0.16
CA THR A 152 9.51 3.97 0.44
C THR A 152 9.96 3.82 1.89
N PRO A 153 11.22 4.14 2.24
CA PRO A 153 11.80 3.70 3.51
C PRO A 153 11.06 4.21 4.75
N SER A 154 10.73 5.50 4.78
CA SER A 154 10.06 6.13 5.93
C SER A 154 8.60 5.68 6.09
N SER A 155 7.91 5.37 4.99
CA SER A 155 6.49 5.01 5.00
C SER A 155 6.27 3.51 5.22
N ASP A 156 7.06 2.68 4.54
CA ASP A 156 6.95 1.22 4.60
C ASP A 156 7.81 0.59 5.69
N GLY A 157 8.82 1.31 6.18
CA GLY A 157 9.79 0.82 7.15
C GLY A 157 9.14 0.21 8.39
N TYR A 158 8.09 0.83 8.92
CA TYR A 158 7.43 0.33 10.13
C TYR A 158 6.83 -1.06 9.93
N MET A 159 6.11 -1.30 8.83
CA MET A 159 5.59 -2.65 8.56
C MET A 159 6.70 -3.64 8.17
N LEU A 160 7.77 -3.18 7.50
CA LEU A 160 8.90 -4.04 7.13
C LEU A 160 9.69 -4.49 8.36
N PHE A 161 9.98 -3.60 9.31
CA PHE A 161 10.81 -3.90 10.47
C PHE A 161 10.03 -4.47 11.65
N HIS A 162 8.83 -3.95 11.95
CA HIS A 162 8.10 -4.32 13.17
C HIS A 162 7.08 -5.45 12.97
N ALA A 163 6.57 -5.67 11.76
CA ALA A 163 5.63 -6.79 11.50
C ALA A 163 6.34 -8.13 11.21
N TYR A 164 7.53 -8.34 11.78
CA TYR A 164 8.30 -9.56 11.55
C TYR A 164 7.74 -10.74 12.36
N ASN A 165 7.46 -11.85 11.68
CA ASN A 165 7.07 -13.09 12.31
C ASN A 165 8.31 -13.81 12.84
N GLN A 166 8.53 -13.73 14.16
CA GLN A 166 9.70 -14.33 14.81
C GLN A 166 9.77 -15.86 14.68
N GLN A 167 8.62 -16.54 14.67
CA GLN A 167 8.56 -18.00 14.66
C GLN A 167 8.80 -18.60 13.27
N ARG A 168 8.28 -17.94 12.22
CA ARG A 168 8.31 -18.46 10.84
C ARG A 168 9.28 -17.71 9.93
N GLY A 169 9.76 -16.56 10.38
CA GLY A 169 10.38 -15.56 9.53
C GLY A 169 9.35 -14.82 8.67
N THR A 170 9.74 -13.62 8.24
CA THR A 170 9.03 -12.84 7.23
C THR A 170 9.97 -12.55 6.08
N LEU A 171 9.58 -12.91 4.86
CA LEU A 171 10.27 -12.48 3.65
C LEU A 171 9.94 -11.01 3.38
N ARG A 172 10.97 -10.19 3.20
CA ARG A 172 10.85 -8.75 2.94
C ARG A 172 11.25 -8.46 1.50
N LEU A 173 10.27 -8.14 0.66
CA LEU A 173 10.53 -7.70 -0.70
C LEU A 173 10.69 -6.17 -0.75
N TRP A 174 11.85 -5.72 -1.20
CA TRP A 174 12.13 -4.31 -1.43
C TRP A 174 12.16 -4.00 -2.92
N VAL A 175 11.25 -3.13 -3.37
CA VAL A 175 11.26 -2.62 -4.76
C VAL A 175 12.11 -1.36 -4.82
N ASN A 176 13.37 -1.52 -5.24
CA ASN A 176 14.32 -0.42 -5.40
C ASN A 176 13.97 0.45 -6.61
N ARG A 177 13.18 1.51 -6.36
CA ARG A 177 12.89 2.53 -7.39
C ARG A 177 13.86 3.70 -7.43
N ARG A 178 14.74 3.86 -6.43
CA ARG A 178 15.70 4.96 -6.29
C ARG A 178 16.89 4.54 -5.42
N ASP A 179 18.11 4.79 -5.88
CA ASP A 179 19.33 4.43 -5.13
C ASP A 179 19.40 5.09 -3.75
N ALA A 180 18.96 6.35 -3.64
CA ALA A 180 18.88 7.04 -2.35
C ALA A 180 17.98 6.28 -1.33
N TYR A 181 16.90 5.64 -1.80
CA TYR A 181 16.02 4.86 -0.94
C TYR A 181 16.62 3.51 -0.57
N LEU A 182 17.37 2.89 -1.49
CA LEU A 182 18.14 1.67 -1.18
C LEU A 182 19.21 1.93 -0.11
N THR A 183 19.94 3.05 -0.21
CA THR A 183 20.91 3.45 0.80
C THR A 183 20.24 3.64 2.16
N LEU A 184 19.12 4.37 2.20
CA LEU A 184 18.40 4.63 3.43
C LEU A 184 17.84 3.36 4.07
N ILE A 185 17.22 2.45 3.31
CA ILE A 185 16.67 1.22 3.91
C ILE A 185 17.78 0.31 4.45
N LYS A 186 18.94 0.24 3.79
CA LYS A 186 20.12 -0.50 4.29
C LYS A 186 20.69 0.13 5.57
N GLN A 187 20.73 1.46 5.65
CA GLN A 187 21.10 2.15 6.90
C GLN A 187 20.14 1.82 8.03
N MET A 188 18.82 1.84 7.76
CA MET A 188 17.80 1.46 8.73
C MET A 188 17.94 0.01 9.19
N GLN A 189 18.24 -0.94 8.29
CA GLN A 189 18.51 -2.34 8.66
C GLN A 189 19.66 -2.44 9.67
N ASN A 190 20.78 -1.77 9.38
CA ASN A 190 21.94 -1.76 10.28
C ASN A 190 21.63 -1.10 11.62
N GLN A 191 20.91 0.01 11.62
CA GLN A 191 20.52 0.72 12.83
C GLN A 191 19.59 -0.15 13.69
N HIS A 192 18.50 -0.67 13.11
CA HIS A 192 17.55 -1.49 13.85
C HIS A 192 18.15 -2.82 14.32
N ALA A 193 19.07 -3.43 13.55
CA ALA A 193 19.78 -4.62 14.01
C ALA A 193 20.66 -4.32 15.24
N LYS A 194 21.36 -3.17 15.25
CA LYS A 194 22.14 -2.70 16.42
C LYS A 194 21.22 -2.40 17.61
N GLU A 195 20.08 -1.75 17.39
CA GLU A 195 19.10 -1.46 18.43
C GLU A 195 18.49 -2.74 19.00
N GLN A 196 18.10 -3.70 18.16
CA GLN A 196 17.60 -5.02 18.60
C GLN A 196 18.66 -5.72 19.46
N LYS A 197 19.92 -5.77 18.99
CA LYS A 197 21.03 -6.39 19.74
C LYS A 197 21.27 -5.69 21.08
N LYS A 198 21.28 -4.35 21.11
CA LYS A 198 21.49 -3.54 22.32
C LYS A 198 20.40 -3.79 23.37
N ASN A 199 19.17 -4.04 22.94
CA ASN A 199 18.03 -4.30 23.81
C ASN A 199 17.77 -5.80 24.02
N GLU A 200 18.75 -6.67 23.71
CA GLU A 200 18.66 -8.13 23.91
C GLU A 200 17.45 -8.78 23.19
N LEU A 201 17.01 -8.17 22.10
CA LEU A 201 15.96 -8.69 21.24
C LEU A 201 16.56 -9.57 20.13
N PRO A 202 15.81 -10.56 19.61
CA PRO A 202 16.19 -11.28 18.41
C PRO A 202 16.49 -10.32 17.25
N VAL A 203 17.71 -10.41 16.72
CA VAL A 203 18.17 -9.56 15.61
C VAL A 203 17.57 -10.07 14.31
N THR A 204 16.61 -9.33 13.80
CA THR A 204 15.81 -9.71 12.63
C THR A 204 15.76 -8.64 11.56
N ALA A 205 16.13 -7.40 11.86
CA ALA A 205 16.02 -6.28 10.94
C ALA A 205 16.80 -6.48 9.63
N ASP A 206 17.89 -7.25 9.65
CA ASP A 206 18.78 -7.53 8.52
C ASP A 206 18.48 -8.87 7.81
N LYS A 207 17.44 -9.61 8.22
CA LYS A 207 17.16 -10.97 7.71
C LYS A 207 16.14 -10.99 6.57
N ASN A 208 16.25 -11.99 5.70
CA ASN A 208 15.24 -12.35 4.69
C ASN A 208 14.82 -11.20 3.77
N TRP A 209 15.79 -10.41 3.30
CA TRP A 209 15.54 -9.35 2.32
C TRP A 209 15.75 -9.85 0.89
N MET A 210 14.78 -9.57 0.02
CA MET A 210 14.88 -9.74 -1.42
C MET A 210 14.76 -8.37 -2.08
N TYR A 211 15.68 -8.04 -2.98
CA TYR A 211 15.72 -6.75 -3.66
C TYR A 211 15.41 -6.96 -5.13
N VAL A 212 14.52 -6.13 -5.66
CA VAL A 212 14.16 -6.09 -7.08
C VAL A 212 14.07 -4.64 -7.53
N THR A 213 14.23 -4.39 -8.81
CA THR A 213 14.00 -3.09 -9.44
C THR A 213 12.63 -3.08 -10.12
N PRO A 214 12.07 -1.90 -10.45
CA PRO A 214 10.90 -1.80 -11.33
C PRO A 214 11.03 -2.59 -12.63
N ASN A 215 12.22 -2.68 -13.21
CA ASN A 215 12.44 -3.40 -14.47
C ASN A 215 12.30 -4.91 -14.32
N ASP A 216 12.75 -5.47 -13.19
CA ASP A 216 12.62 -6.91 -12.89
C ASP A 216 11.15 -7.33 -12.72
N LEU A 217 10.25 -6.37 -12.48
CA LEU A 217 8.83 -6.60 -12.23
C LEU A 217 7.93 -6.33 -13.46
N ARG A 218 8.50 -5.77 -14.52
CA ARG A 218 7.79 -5.50 -15.77
C ARG A 218 7.69 -6.77 -16.62
N PRO A 219 6.77 -6.80 -17.61
CA PRO A 219 6.83 -7.83 -18.65
C PRO A 219 8.23 -7.79 -19.29
N THR A 220 8.89 -8.95 -19.43
CA THR A 220 10.06 -9.04 -20.29
C THR A 220 9.59 -8.81 -21.73
N ASN A 221 10.20 -7.86 -22.44
CA ASN A 221 10.00 -7.75 -23.87
C ASN A 221 10.50 -9.06 -24.51
N GLY A 222 9.59 -9.96 -24.88
CA GLY A 222 9.90 -11.22 -25.53
C GLY A 222 9.18 -12.42 -24.90
N CYS A 223 8.05 -12.76 -25.51
CA CYS A 223 7.35 -14.07 -25.57
C CYS A 223 5.84 -13.81 -25.46
N ASP A 224 5.26 -13.31 -26.55
CA ASP A 224 3.93 -13.70 -27.00
C ASP A 224 4.11 -14.70 -28.16
#